data_AF-A0A0H4KL54-F1
#
_entry.id   AF-A0A0H4KL54-F1
#
_cell.length_a   1.000
_cell.length_b   1.000
_cell.length_c   1.000
_cell.angle_alpha   90.00
_cell.angle_beta   90.00
_cell.angle_gamma   90.00
#
_symmetry.space_group_name_H-M   'P 1'
#
loop_
_entity.id
_entity.type
_entity.pdbx_description
1 polymer ?
#
loop_
_entity_poly.entity_id
_entity_poly.type
_entity_poly.pdbx_seq_one_letter_code
_entity_poly.pdbx_strand_id
1 'polypeptide(L)'
;MSEKRNPSGFLVKQRAFLKLYMITMTEQERLYGLRLLDVLREEFRPFGYRPNHSEIYKALHDLIEDGVLEQVKKKKEGMKLQEVVYYRFAGENGHEKAKKYKRQLKVELDRCQSMIQKAVRDNFGIK
;
A
#
# COMPACT_ATOMS: atom_id res chain seq x y z
N MET A 1 -26.66 -14.96 -12.91
CA MET A 1 -25.19 -15.11 -12.98
C MET A 1 -24.59 -13.73 -13.15
N SER A 2 -23.98 -13.17 -12.11
CA SER A 2 -23.33 -11.86 -12.21
C SER A 2 -22.03 -12.02 -12.99
N GLU A 3 -21.95 -11.47 -14.20
CA GLU A 3 -20.70 -11.37 -14.95
C GLU A 3 -19.64 -10.73 -14.05
N LYS A 4 -18.57 -11.47 -13.77
CA LYS A 4 -17.36 -10.88 -13.18
C LYS A 4 -16.82 -9.89 -14.21
N ARG A 5 -17.11 -8.60 -14.01
CA ARG A 5 -16.54 -7.52 -14.84
C ARG A 5 -15.03 -7.69 -14.88
N ASN A 6 -14.50 -7.95 -16.07
CA ASN A 6 -13.07 -7.97 -16.28
C ASN A 6 -12.53 -6.54 -16.06
N PRO A 7 -11.48 -6.37 -15.24
CA PRO A 7 -10.88 -5.07 -15.01
C PRO A 7 -10.28 -4.53 -16.32
N SER A 8 -10.82 -3.41 -16.81
CA SER A 8 -10.39 -2.73 -18.06
C SER A 8 -9.30 -1.67 -17.82
N GLY A 9 -8.70 -1.63 -16.64
CA GLY A 9 -7.67 -0.66 -16.29
C GLY A 9 -6.34 -0.90 -17.02
N PHE A 10 -5.49 0.12 -17.12
CA PHE A 10 -4.12 -0.02 -17.62
C PHE A 10 -3.25 -0.74 -16.57
N LEU A 11 -2.44 0.01 -15.82
CA LEU A 11 -1.67 -0.52 -14.69
C LEU A 11 -2.32 -0.16 -13.35
N VAL A 12 -1.75 -0.68 -12.26
CA VAL A 12 -2.17 -0.34 -10.91
C VAL A 12 -1.96 1.15 -10.64
N LYS A 13 -2.94 1.80 -10.02
CA LYS A 13 -2.79 3.19 -9.57
C LYS A 13 -1.74 3.24 -8.45
N GLN A 14 -0.91 4.28 -8.45
CA GLN A 14 0.11 4.52 -7.42
C GLN A 14 -0.43 4.36 -6.00
N ARG A 15 -1.61 4.92 -5.72
CA ARG A 15 -2.25 4.83 -4.40
C ARG A 15 -2.57 3.41 -3.97
N ALA A 16 -3.03 2.57 -4.90
CA ALA A 16 -3.34 1.17 -4.59
C ALA A 16 -2.06 0.36 -4.31
N PHE A 17 -0.99 0.65 -5.05
CA PHE A 17 0.33 0.10 -4.75
C PHE A 17 0.82 0.52 -3.35
N LEU A 18 0.70 1.80 -2.99
CA LEU A 18 1.09 2.27 -1.65
C LEU A 18 0.27 1.62 -0.53
N LYS A 19 -1.05 1.46 -0.70
CA LYS A 19 -1.91 0.77 0.28
C LYS A 19 -1.42 -0.65 0.58
N LEU A 20 -0.96 -1.41 -0.43
CA LEU A 20 -0.42 -2.76 -0.23
C LEU A 20 0.78 -2.77 0.70
N TYR A 21 1.71 -1.84 0.50
CA TYR A 21 2.91 -1.75 1.33
C TYR A 21 2.57 -1.26 2.74
N MET A 22 1.62 -0.34 2.90
CA MET A 22 1.12 0.07 4.22
C MET A 22 0.53 -1.08 5.00
N ILE A 23 -0.31 -1.90 4.36
CA ILE A 23 -0.86 -3.11 4.98
C ILE A 23 0.29 -4.05 5.40
N THR A 24 1.24 -4.31 4.50
CA THR A 24 2.36 -5.22 4.76
C THR A 24 3.26 -4.72 5.90
N MET A 25 3.53 -3.42 5.95
CA MET A 25 4.31 -2.81 7.04
C MET A 25 3.53 -2.82 8.37
N THR A 26 2.19 -2.84 8.33
CA THR A 26 1.36 -3.02 9.54
C THR A 26 1.51 -4.44 10.08
N GLU A 27 1.47 -5.44 9.19
CA GLU A 27 1.66 -6.86 9.56
C GLU A 27 3.03 -7.13 10.20
N GLN A 28 4.06 -6.40 9.78
CA GLN A 28 5.43 -6.54 10.29
C GLN A 28 5.70 -5.73 11.56
N GLU A 29 4.69 -5.08 12.14
CA GLU A 29 4.82 -4.13 13.26
C GLU A 29 5.81 -2.98 12.98
N ARG A 30 6.08 -2.68 11.71
CA ARG A 30 7.08 -1.66 11.30
C ARG A 30 6.51 -0.24 11.19
N LEU A 31 5.22 -0.04 11.43
CA LEU A 31 4.54 1.26 11.27
C LEU A 31 4.71 2.17 12.50
N TYR A 32 5.94 2.66 12.69
CA TYR A 32 6.23 3.73 13.65
C TYR A 32 6.13 5.10 12.95
N GLY A 33 4.93 5.71 12.94
CA GLY A 33 4.69 7.11 12.59
C GLY A 33 5.42 7.66 11.36
N LEU A 34 5.97 8.88 11.49
CA LEU A 34 6.70 9.65 10.46
C LEU A 34 7.79 8.86 9.69
N ARG A 35 8.23 7.69 10.17
CA ARG A 35 9.21 6.83 9.48
C ARG A 35 8.66 6.09 8.27
N LEU A 36 7.34 5.95 8.11
CA LEU A 36 6.74 5.24 6.97
C LEU A 36 7.19 5.81 5.62
N LEU A 37 7.18 7.14 5.50
CA LEU A 37 7.58 7.83 4.28
C LEU A 37 9.05 7.57 3.95
N ASP A 38 9.91 7.67 4.94
CA ASP A 38 11.35 7.53 4.75
C ASP A 38 11.71 6.08 4.40
N VAL A 39 11.10 5.10 5.06
CA VAL A 39 11.28 3.68 4.73
C VAL A 39 10.84 3.40 3.30
N LEU A 40 9.64 3.82 2.89
CA LEU A 40 9.16 3.58 1.53
C LEU A 40 10.03 4.28 0.49
N ARG A 41 10.55 5.48 0.78
CA ARG A 41 11.45 6.18 -0.13
C ARG A 41 12.78 5.44 -0.30
N GLU A 42 13.38 4.95 0.78
CA GLU A 42 14.64 4.22 0.70
C GLU A 42 14.46 2.85 0.04
N GLU A 43 13.39 2.11 0.34
CA GLU A 43 13.10 0.81 -0.27
C GLU A 43 12.92 0.90 -1.79
N PHE A 44 12.30 1.96 -2.28
CA PHE A 44 12.02 2.12 -3.72
C PHE A 44 13.02 2.96 -4.49
N ARG A 45 13.98 3.60 -3.79
CA ARG A 45 15.05 4.38 -4.40
C ARG A 45 15.84 3.62 -5.49
N PRO A 46 16.20 2.33 -5.32
CA PRO A 46 16.90 1.57 -6.36
C PRO A 46 16.10 1.41 -7.66
N PHE A 47 14.77 1.52 -7.61
CA PHE A 47 13.87 1.41 -8.75
C PHE A 47 13.51 2.78 -9.35
N GLY A 48 14.12 3.87 -8.86
CA GLY A 48 13.83 5.24 -9.32
C GLY A 48 12.46 5.78 -8.88
N TYR A 49 11.77 5.10 -7.96
CA TYR A 49 10.47 5.53 -7.45
C TYR A 49 10.60 6.21 -6.09
N ARG A 50 10.03 7.42 -5.98
CA ARG A 50 10.03 8.20 -4.73
C ARG A 50 8.62 8.69 -4.41
N PRO A 51 7.88 8.05 -3.49
CA PRO A 51 6.56 8.52 -3.13
C PRO A 51 6.62 9.91 -2.47
N ASN A 52 5.65 10.75 -2.82
CA ASN A 52 5.46 12.05 -2.20
C ASN A 52 4.60 11.91 -0.94
N HIS A 53 4.70 12.91 -0.06
CA HIS A 53 3.98 12.91 1.21
C HIS A 53 2.45 12.86 1.01
N SER A 54 1.93 13.63 0.05
CA SER A 54 0.49 13.70 -0.23
C SER A 54 -0.12 12.33 -0.58
N GLU A 55 0.52 11.55 -1.45
CA GLU A 55 0.01 10.24 -1.87
C GLU A 55 0.08 9.19 -0.76
N ILE A 56 1.06 9.28 0.13
CA ILE A 56 1.12 8.43 1.32
C ILE A 56 -0.04 8.76 2.27
N TYR A 57 -0.28 10.04 2.55
CA TYR A 57 -1.36 10.42 3.45
C TYR A 57 -2.73 10.06 2.88
N LYS A 58 -2.94 10.24 1.57
CA LYS A 58 -4.18 9.77 0.91
C LYS A 58 -4.35 8.26 1.02
N ALA A 59 -3.30 7.48 0.75
CA ALA A 59 -3.39 6.02 0.86
C ALA A 59 -3.67 5.55 2.30
N LEU A 60 -3.07 6.20 3.31
CA LEU A 60 -3.37 5.94 4.72
C LEU A 60 -4.81 6.32 5.07
N HIS A 61 -5.26 7.50 4.66
CA HIS A 61 -6.61 7.98 4.90
C HIS A 61 -7.65 7.03 4.33
N ASP A 62 -7.49 6.66 3.06
CA ASP A 62 -8.39 5.72 2.43
C ASP A 62 -8.40 4.35 3.18
N LEU A 63 -7.26 3.85 3.68
CA LEU A 63 -7.22 2.60 4.47
C LEU A 63 -7.95 2.72 5.82
N ILE A 64 -7.99 3.92 6.39
CA ILE A 64 -8.72 4.20 7.62
C ILE A 64 -10.22 4.28 7.33
N GLU A 65 -10.61 4.99 6.27
CA GLU A 65 -12.01 5.07 5.81
C GLU A 65 -12.56 3.69 5.43
N ASP A 66 -11.75 2.86 4.75
CA ASP A 66 -12.09 1.47 4.42
C ASP A 66 -12.20 0.58 5.68
N GLY A 67 -11.81 1.08 6.85
CA GLY A 67 -11.76 0.37 8.13
C GLY A 67 -10.78 -0.80 8.11
N VAL A 68 -9.69 -0.66 7.34
CA VAL A 68 -8.56 -1.61 7.32
C VAL A 68 -7.62 -1.28 8.46
N LEU A 69 -7.26 0.00 8.59
CA LEU A 69 -6.36 0.51 9.61
C LEU A 69 -7.08 1.49 10.53
N GLU A 70 -6.54 1.67 11.73
CA GLU A 70 -6.91 2.75 12.62
C GLU A 70 -5.66 3.47 13.15
N GLN A 71 -5.82 4.75 13.44
CA GLN A 71 -4.77 5.58 14.00
C GLN A 71 -4.77 5.49 15.53
N VAL A 72 -3.60 5.24 16.12
CA VAL A 72 -3.40 5.23 17.58
C VAL A 72 -2.35 6.26 17.94
N LYS A 73 -2.68 7.15 18.88
CA LYS A 73 -1.72 8.10 19.44
C LYS A 73 -1.08 7.50 20.69
N LYS A 74 0.25 7.43 20.74
CA LYS A 74 0.98 7.12 21.98
C LYS A 74 1.87 8.29 22.37
N LYS A 75 1.89 8.59 23.68
CA LYS A 75 2.85 9.53 24.27
C LYS A 75 4.21 8.83 24.36
N LYS A 76 5.26 9.51 23.92
CA LYS A 76 6.63 9.01 24.09
C LYS A 76 7.05 9.25 25.54
N GLU A 77 7.38 8.19 26.28
CA GLU A 77 7.90 8.33 27.64
C GLU A 77 9.21 9.14 27.62
N GLY A 78 9.33 10.11 28.52
CA GLY A 78 10.54 10.94 28.67
C GLY A 78 10.62 12.23 27.85
N MET A 79 9.71 12.46 26.88
CA MET A 79 9.63 13.74 26.15
C MET A 79 8.27 14.39 26.38
N LYS A 80 8.23 15.44 27.21
CA LYS A 80 7.04 16.30 27.33
C LYS A 80 6.77 16.90 25.94
N LEU A 81 5.58 16.62 25.37
CA LEU A 81 4.97 17.22 24.17
C LEU A 81 5.08 16.48 22.81
N GLN A 82 5.72 15.32 22.68
CA GLN A 82 5.68 14.56 21.41
C GLN A 82 4.66 13.42 21.43
N GLU A 83 3.51 13.62 20.79
CA GLU A 83 2.60 12.54 20.40
C GLU A 83 3.14 11.83 19.15
N VAL A 84 3.31 10.51 19.21
CA VAL A 84 3.66 9.71 18.04
C VAL A 84 2.41 8.98 17.55
N VAL A 85 2.15 9.14 16.26
CA VAL A 85 1.07 8.48 15.54
C VAL A 85 1.52 7.06 15.13
N TYR A 86 0.69 6.07 15.43
CA TYR A 86 0.87 4.68 15.03
C TYR A 86 -0.35 4.19 14.24
N TYR A 87 -0.15 3.15 13.44
CA TYR A 87 -1.22 2.49 12.71
C TYR A 87 -1.28 1.02 13.10
N ARG A 88 -2.49 0.52 13.32
CA ARG A 88 -2.77 -0.91 13.54
C ARG A 88 -4.02 -1.31 12.75
N PHE A 89 -4.28 -2.61 12.62
CA PHE A 89 -5.54 -3.07 12.04
C PHE A 89 -6.75 -2.60 12.87
N ALA A 90 -7.79 -2.13 12.18
CA ALA A 90 -8.99 -1.60 12.82
C ALA A 90 -9.90 -2.71 13.35
N GLY A 91 -10.25 -2.64 14.64
CA GLY A 91 -11.17 -3.59 15.29
C GLY A 91 -10.89 -5.07 15.00
N GLU A 92 -11.96 -5.89 14.98
CA GLU A 92 -11.87 -7.33 14.71
C GLU A 92 -11.70 -7.64 13.21
N ASN A 93 -12.27 -6.81 12.33
CA ASN A 93 -12.36 -7.10 10.90
C ASN A 93 -11.26 -6.47 10.03
N GLY A 94 -10.43 -5.58 10.57
CA GLY A 94 -9.41 -4.85 9.80
C GLY A 94 -8.40 -5.79 9.13
N HIS A 95 -8.01 -6.86 9.82
CA HIS A 95 -7.09 -7.86 9.29
C HIS A 95 -7.70 -8.69 8.15
N GLU A 96 -8.99 -9.00 8.20
CA GLU A 96 -9.67 -9.70 7.12
C GLU A 96 -9.84 -8.82 5.87
N LYS A 97 -10.19 -7.54 6.08
CA LYS A 97 -10.26 -6.54 5.00
C LYS A 97 -8.89 -6.35 4.34
N ALA A 98 -7.81 -6.29 5.13
CA ALA A 98 -6.45 -6.26 4.62
C ALA A 98 -6.13 -7.48 3.75
N LYS A 99 -6.43 -8.70 4.23
CA LYS A 99 -6.24 -9.94 3.46
C LYS A 99 -7.01 -9.91 2.14
N LYS A 100 -8.28 -9.46 2.17
CA LYS A 100 -9.11 -9.32 0.97
C LYS A 100 -8.49 -8.33 -0.01
N TYR A 101 -8.03 -7.18 0.46
CA TYR A 101 -7.36 -6.17 -0.34
C TYR A 101 -6.09 -6.73 -1.01
N LYS A 102 -5.21 -7.40 -0.25
CA LYS A 102 -3.99 -8.03 -0.79
C LYS A 102 -4.31 -9.07 -1.88
N ARG A 103 -5.33 -9.90 -1.67
CA ARG A 103 -5.77 -10.90 -2.66
C ARG A 103 -6.25 -10.25 -3.95
N GLN A 104 -7.08 -9.21 -3.85
CA GLN A 104 -7.56 -8.46 -5.01
C GLN A 104 -6.41 -7.78 -5.75
N LEU A 105 -5.51 -7.13 -5.02
CA LEU A 105 -4.40 -6.42 -5.64
C LEU A 105 -3.36 -7.36 -6.26
N LYS A 106 -3.17 -8.58 -5.73
CA LYS A 106 -2.32 -9.59 -6.36
C LYS A 106 -2.79 -9.93 -7.76
N VAL A 107 -4.09 -10.11 -7.96
CA VAL A 107 -4.68 -10.35 -9.30
C VAL A 107 -4.39 -9.18 -10.24
N GLU A 108 -4.51 -7.93 -9.76
CA GLU A 108 -4.18 -6.75 -10.55
C GLU A 108 -2.68 -6.65 -10.89
N LEU A 109 -1.80 -6.95 -9.93
CA LEU A 109 -0.35 -6.94 -10.15
C LEU A 109 0.08 -8.00 -11.16
N ASP A 110 -0.50 -9.20 -11.12
CA ASP A 110 -0.22 -10.26 -12.10
C ASP A 110 -0.66 -9.85 -13.51
N ARG A 111 -1.80 -9.19 -13.62
CA ARG A 111 -2.30 -8.61 -14.87
C ARG A 111 -1.36 -7.52 -15.39
N CYS A 112 -0.92 -6.60 -14.52
CA CYS A 112 0.03 -5.54 -14.86
C CYS A 112 1.37 -6.11 -15.35
N GLN A 113 1.91 -7.11 -14.65
CA GLN A 113 3.14 -7.78 -15.03
C GLN A 113 3.02 -8.42 -16.42
N SER A 114 1.91 -9.13 -16.68
CA SER A 114 1.64 -9.75 -17.98
C SER A 114 1.55 -8.72 -19.11
N MET A 115 0.91 -7.57 -18.86
CA MET A 115 0.82 -6.47 -19.82
C MET A 115 2.19 -5.86 -20.14
N ILE A 116 3.02 -5.62 -19.13
CA ILE A 116 4.38 -5.09 -19.31
C ILE A 116 5.23 -6.10 -20.09
N GLN A 117 5.18 -7.39 -19.72
CA GLN A 117 5.90 -8.45 -20.43
C GLN A 117 5.48 -8.56 -21.90
N LYS A 118 4.18 -8.43 -22.21
CA LYS A 118 3.68 -8.38 -23.57
C LYS A 118 4.28 -7.19 -24.32
N ALA A 119 4.22 -5.99 -23.76
CA ALA A 119 4.77 -4.78 -24.38
C ALA A 119 6.27 -4.92 -24.66
N VAL A 120 7.03 -5.49 -23.73
CA VAL A 120 8.47 -5.75 -23.94
C VAL A 120 8.68 -6.72 -25.10
N ARG A 121 7.94 -7.84 -25.12
CA ARG A 121 8.06 -8.87 -26.16
C ARG A 121 7.74 -8.33 -27.55
N ASP A 122 6.61 -7.64 -27.70
CA ASP A 122 6.12 -7.18 -29.00
C ASP A 122 7.02 -6.11 -29.64
N ASN A 123 7.64 -5.26 -28.82
CA ASN A 123 8.34 -4.06 -29.32
C ASN A 123 9.86 -4.21 -29.34
N PHE A 124 10.43 -5.08 -28.51
CA PHE A 124 11.88 -5.21 -28.38
C PHE A 124 12.40 -6.61 -28.71
N GLY A 125 11.51 -7.61 -28.82
CA GLY A 125 11.89 -9.01 -29.04
C GLY A 125 12.66 -9.56 -27.84
N ILE A 126 12.01 -10.42 -27.05
CA ILE A 126 12.78 -11.22 -26.08
C ILE A 126 13.36 -12.38 -26.89
N LYS A 127 14.69 -12.41 -27.05
CA LYS A 127 15.40 -13.64 -27.45
C LYS A 127 15.08 -14.77 -26.48
#